data_AF-A0A2G7H0D8-F1
#
_entry.id   AF-A0A2G7H0D8-F1
#
_cell.length_a   1.000
_cell.length_b   1.000
_cell.length_c   1.000
_cell.angle_alpha   90.00
_cell.angle_beta   90.00
_cell.angle_gamma   90.00
#
_symmetry.space_group_name_H-M   'P 1'
#
loop_
_entity.id
_entity.type
_entity.pdbx_description
1 polymer ?
#
loop_
_entity_poly.entity_id
_entity_poly.type
_entity_poly.pdbx_seq_one_letter_code
_entity_poly.pdbx_strand_id
1 'polypeptide(L)'
;MIKERIMKKYLLFGVAVLCCIQGYSQTFDKQGQGARGLMPENTIGGMLRALDLGVTTLGMNVVISKDKQVVLSRKPYFNNEISLAAGWKGDSAEG
;
A
#
# COMPACT_ATOMS: atom_id res chain seq x y z
N MET A 1 15.76 38.57 44.04
CA MET A 1 15.13 39.06 42.78
C MET A 1 15.83 38.55 41.50
N ILE A 2 17.16 38.57 41.38
CA ILE A 2 17.88 38.17 40.14
C ILE A 2 17.83 36.66 39.86
N LYS A 3 18.05 35.81 40.89
CA LYS A 3 17.99 34.33 40.76
C LYS A 3 16.62 33.83 40.24
N GLU A 4 15.54 34.46 40.67
CA GLU A 4 14.18 34.10 40.26
C GLU A 4 13.91 34.45 38.78
N ARG A 5 14.42 35.60 38.32
CA ARG A 5 14.37 35.97 36.90
C ARG A 5 15.23 35.04 36.03
N ILE A 6 16.34 34.54 36.54
CA ILE A 6 17.21 33.57 35.84
C ILE A 6 16.53 32.20 35.75
N MET A 7 15.97 31.69 36.86
CA MET A 7 15.25 30.40 36.86
C MET A 7 14.02 30.43 35.94
N LYS A 8 13.28 31.55 35.89
CA LYS A 8 12.16 31.72 34.96
C LYS A 8 12.60 31.67 33.49
N LYS A 9 13.81 32.14 33.14
CA LYS A 9 14.36 32.04 31.78
C LYS A 9 14.71 30.61 31.39
N TYR A 10 15.32 29.85 32.30
CA TYR A 10 15.60 28.43 32.06
C TYR A 10 14.32 27.60 31.98
N LEU A 11 13.33 27.91 32.82
CA LEU A 11 11.99 27.30 32.73
C LEU A 11 11.32 27.61 31.38
N LEU A 12 11.37 28.88 30.93
CA LEU A 12 10.82 29.29 29.65
C LEU A 12 11.55 28.63 28.46
N PHE A 13 12.87 28.51 28.55
CA PHE A 13 13.69 27.84 27.54
C PHE A 13 13.40 26.32 27.48
N GLY A 14 13.25 25.66 28.64
CA GLY A 14 12.89 24.25 28.71
C GLY A 14 11.50 23.95 28.11
N VAL A 15 10.52 24.82 28.37
CA VAL A 15 9.18 24.71 27.76
C VAL A 15 9.23 24.92 26.24
N ALA A 16 10.04 25.86 25.76
CA ALA A 16 10.21 26.09 24.33
C ALA A 16 10.84 24.88 23.61
N VAL A 17 11.88 24.28 24.20
CA VAL A 17 12.50 23.05 23.66
C VAL A 17 11.52 21.88 23.67
N LEU A 18 10.73 21.71 24.74
CA LEU A 18 9.70 20.67 24.83
C LEU A 18 8.59 20.87 23.78
N CYS A 19 8.23 22.12 23.46
CA CYS A 19 7.27 22.46 22.41
C CYS A 19 7.78 22.08 21.01
N CYS A 20 9.07 22.27 20.73
CA CYS A 20 9.68 21.94 19.44
C CYS A 20 9.73 20.43 19.13
N ILE A 21 9.49 19.55 20.12
CA ILE A 21 9.52 18.09 19.95
C ILE A 21 8.11 17.54 19.57
N GLN A 22 7.11 18.40 19.37
CA GLN A 22 5.75 17.96 19.04
C GLN A 22 5.64 17.39 17.60
N GLY A 23 5.76 16.07 17.52
CA GLY A 23 4.92 15.18 16.70
C GLY A 23 5.08 15.23 15.19
N TYR A 24 5.91 14.33 14.64
CA TYR A 24 5.83 13.96 13.23
C TYR A 24 4.51 13.19 12.99
N SER A 25 3.50 13.84 12.41
CA SER A 25 2.28 13.15 12.00
C SER A 25 2.57 12.30 10.76
N GLN A 26 2.54 10.97 10.91
CA GLN A 26 2.64 10.07 9.77
C GLN A 26 1.30 10.08 9.03
N THR A 27 1.30 10.44 7.76
CA THR A 27 0.10 10.30 6.92
C THR A 27 -0.13 8.82 6.65
N PHE A 28 -1.35 8.34 6.89
CA PHE A 28 -1.70 6.95 6.63
C PHE A 28 -1.76 6.69 5.12
N ASP A 29 -0.91 5.78 4.62
CA ASP A 29 -0.95 5.35 3.22
C ASP A 29 -2.07 4.34 3.01
N LYS A 30 -3.04 4.71 2.17
CA LYS A 30 -4.18 3.85 1.82
C LYS A 30 -3.81 3.02 0.60
N GLN A 31 -3.57 1.74 0.80
CA GLN A 31 -3.22 0.80 -0.28
C GLN A 31 -4.40 -0.07 -0.69
N GLY A 32 -4.60 -0.29 -2.00
CA GLY A 32 -5.65 -1.17 -2.53
C GLY A 32 -5.17 -2.06 -3.68
N GLN A 33 -5.61 -3.33 -3.71
CA GLN A 33 -5.39 -4.26 -4.84
C GLN A 33 -6.65 -4.38 -5.72
N GLY A 34 -7.24 -3.21 -5.99
CA GLY A 34 -8.65 -3.08 -6.34
C GLY A 34 -9.55 -3.03 -5.11
N ALA A 35 -10.87 -3.07 -5.31
CA ALA A 35 -11.86 -3.00 -4.25
C ALA A 35 -12.50 -4.38 -3.97
N ARG A 36 -11.74 -5.34 -3.41
CA ARG A 36 -12.16 -6.76 -3.23
C ARG A 36 -13.55 -6.97 -2.61
N GLY A 37 -14.02 -6.04 -1.77
CA GLY A 37 -15.36 -6.10 -1.17
C GLY A 37 -16.51 -5.72 -2.12
N LEU A 38 -16.20 -5.07 -3.25
CA LEU A 38 -17.17 -4.55 -4.22
C LEU A 38 -16.98 -5.14 -5.63
N MET A 39 -15.73 -5.43 -6.00
CA MET A 39 -15.34 -5.91 -7.32
C MET A 39 -14.18 -6.91 -7.23
N PRO A 40 -14.00 -7.78 -8.25
CA PRO A 40 -12.88 -8.70 -8.29
C PRO A 40 -11.52 -7.96 -8.28
N GLU A 41 -10.56 -8.50 -7.54
CA GLU A 41 -9.18 -7.98 -7.48
C GLU A 41 -8.49 -8.07 -8.83
N ASN A 42 -7.42 -7.29 -9.02
CA ASN A 42 -6.60 -7.29 -10.24
C ASN A 42 -7.38 -7.05 -11.55
N THR A 43 -8.59 -6.50 -11.47
CA THR A 43 -9.38 -6.06 -12.62
C THR A 43 -9.32 -4.55 -12.77
N ILE A 44 -9.43 -4.06 -14.01
CA ILE A 44 -9.47 -2.61 -14.29
C ILE A 44 -10.62 -1.95 -13.51
N GLY A 45 -11.81 -2.54 -13.53
CA GLY A 45 -12.96 -2.02 -12.78
C GLY A 45 -12.70 -1.93 -11.27
N GLY A 46 -12.13 -2.99 -10.68
CA GLY A 46 -11.76 -3.00 -9.26
C GLY A 46 -10.71 -1.94 -8.91
N MET A 47 -9.72 -1.71 -9.79
CA MET A 47 -8.69 -0.69 -9.60
C MET A 47 -9.25 0.73 -9.72
N LEU A 48 -10.09 0.99 -10.73
CA LEU A 48 -10.79 2.27 -10.87
C LEU A 48 -11.65 2.55 -9.63
N ARG A 49 -12.38 1.54 -9.14
CA ARG A 49 -13.16 1.68 -7.92
C ARG A 49 -12.31 1.96 -6.69
N ALA A 50 -11.11 1.39 -6.59
CA ALA A 50 -10.19 1.70 -5.50
C ALA A 50 -9.70 3.15 -5.56
N LEU A 51 -9.41 3.66 -6.77
CA LEU A 51 -9.05 5.07 -6.97
C LEU A 51 -10.20 5.99 -6.55
N ASP A 52 -11.45 5.67 -6.90
CA ASP A 52 -12.63 6.43 -6.45
C ASP A 52 -12.78 6.46 -4.92
N LEU A 53 -12.30 5.42 -4.22
CA LEU A 53 -12.32 5.32 -2.75
C LEU A 53 -11.16 6.08 -2.08
N GLY A 54 -10.30 6.72 -2.87
CA GLY A 54 -9.19 7.55 -2.37
C GLY A 54 -8.01 6.75 -1.86
N VAL A 55 -7.72 5.58 -2.46
CA VAL A 55 -6.43 4.91 -2.25
C VAL A 55 -5.30 5.74 -2.87
N THR A 56 -4.19 5.85 -2.16
CA THR A 56 -2.98 6.55 -2.61
C THR A 56 -2.02 5.61 -3.32
N THR A 57 -2.10 4.31 -3.02
CA THR A 57 -1.20 3.30 -3.57
C THR A 57 -2.00 2.12 -4.12
N LEU A 58 -1.72 1.73 -5.37
CA LEU A 58 -2.30 0.52 -5.97
C LEU A 58 -1.29 -0.64 -5.90
N GLY A 59 -1.69 -1.72 -5.23
CA GLY A 59 -0.94 -2.98 -5.20
C GLY A 59 -1.35 -3.88 -6.37
N MET A 60 -0.38 -4.37 -7.13
CA MET A 60 -0.63 -5.23 -8.28
C MET A 60 0.21 -6.50 -8.16
N ASN A 61 -0.43 -7.67 -8.22
CA ASN A 61 0.29 -8.94 -8.33
C ASN A 61 0.45 -9.28 -9.80
N VAL A 62 1.68 -9.53 -10.23
CA VAL A 62 2.01 -9.84 -11.62
C VAL A 62 2.67 -11.20 -11.74
N VAL A 63 2.46 -11.83 -12.89
CA VAL A 63 3.16 -13.04 -13.34
C VAL A 63 3.65 -12.81 -14.76
N ILE A 64 4.71 -13.51 -15.15
CA ILE A 64 5.24 -13.46 -16.51
C ILE A 64 4.70 -14.67 -17.28
N SER A 65 4.07 -14.41 -18.42
CA SER A 65 3.56 -15.45 -19.32
C SER A 65 4.68 -16.05 -20.18
N LYS A 66 4.39 -17.18 -20.87
CA LYS A 66 5.34 -17.88 -21.75
C LYS A 66 5.85 -16.99 -22.90
N ASP A 67 4.99 -16.11 -23.41
CA ASP A 67 5.28 -15.07 -24.40
C ASP A 67 5.87 -13.78 -23.78
N LYS A 68 6.37 -13.88 -22.54
CA LYS A 68 7.07 -12.82 -21.80
C LYS A 68 6.24 -11.56 -21.55
N GLN A 69 4.91 -11.68 -21.53
CA GLN A 69 4.02 -10.58 -21.18
C GLN A 69 3.81 -10.53 -19.66
N VAL A 70 3.62 -9.30 -19.16
CA VAL A 70 3.27 -9.07 -17.75
C VAL A 70 1.76 -9.21 -17.63
N VAL A 71 1.30 -10.15 -16.80
CA VAL A 71 -0.12 -10.42 -16.58
C VAL A 71 -0.46 -10.21 -15.12
N LEU A 72 -1.58 -9.52 -14.84
CA LEU A 72 -2.08 -9.39 -13.48
C LEU A 72 -2.68 -10.71 -13.00
N SER A 73 -2.01 -11.37 -12.06
CA SER A 73 -2.48 -12.60 -11.43
C SER A 73 -1.89 -12.77 -10.04
N ARG A 74 -2.68 -13.32 -9.12
CA ARG A 74 -2.20 -13.67 -7.77
C ARG A 74 -1.52 -15.04 -7.72
N LYS A 75 -1.71 -15.89 -8.74
CA LYS A 75 -1.13 -17.23 -8.81
C LYS A 75 -0.36 -17.42 -10.12
N PRO A 76 0.75 -18.17 -10.11
CA PRO A 76 1.54 -18.45 -11.32
C PRO A 76 0.84 -19.38 -12.30
N TYR A 77 -0.23 -20.06 -11.86
CA TYR A 77 -1.06 -20.93 -12.68
C TYR A 77 -2.54 -20.56 -12.54
N PHE A 78 -3.30 -20.79 -13.59
CA PHE A 78 -4.75 -20.69 -13.60
C PHE A 78 -5.35 -22.06 -13.31
N ASN A 79 -6.20 -22.18 -12.28
CA ASN A 79 -6.89 -23.44 -11.99
C ASN A 79 -8.00 -23.65 -13.03
N ASN A 80 -7.95 -24.78 -13.72
CA ASN A 80 -8.91 -25.18 -14.75
C ASN A 80 -10.35 -25.31 -14.22
N GLU A 81 -10.54 -25.57 -12.93
CA GLU A 81 -11.87 -25.70 -12.31
C GLU A 81 -12.63 -24.36 -12.21
N ILE A 82 -11.91 -23.24 -12.21
CA ILE A 82 -12.45 -21.90 -11.99
C ILE A 82 -12.10 -20.92 -13.12
N SER A 83 -11.51 -21.41 -14.21
CA SER A 83 -11.10 -20.61 -15.37
C SER A 83 -11.95 -20.97 -16.58
N LEU A 84 -12.43 -19.96 -17.29
CA LEU A 84 -13.32 -20.15 -18.46
C LEU A 84 -12.61 -20.76 -19.66
N ALA A 85 -11.28 -20.60 -19.76
CA ALA A 85 -10.46 -21.19 -20.82
C ALA A 85 -9.75 -22.44 -20.29
N ALA A 86 -10.31 -23.61 -20.61
CA ALA A 86 -9.62 -24.88 -20.45
C ALA A 86 -8.51 -24.99 -21.52
N GLY A 87 -7.24 -24.87 -21.12
CA GLY A 87 -6.16 -25.02 -22.11
C GLY A 87 -4.74 -24.67 -21.66
N TRP A 88 -4.53 -24.13 -20.45
CA TRP A 88 -3.16 -23.90 -20.00
C TRP A 88 -2.57 -25.19 -19.44
N LYS A 89 -1.90 -25.96 -20.31
CA LYS A 89 -1.03 -27.06 -19.92
C LYS A 89 0.32 -26.45 -19.56
N GLY A 90 0.55 -26.23 -18.27
CA GLY A 90 1.82 -25.75 -17.76
C GLY A 90 2.93 -26.71 -18.15
N ASP A 91 3.82 -26.25 -19.03
CA ASP A 91 5.13 -26.86 -19.15
C ASP A 91 5.89 -26.51 -17.87
N SER A 92 6.32 -27.56 -17.18
CA SER A 92 6.96 -27.59 -15.88
C SER A 92 7.89 -26.41 -15.60
N ALA A 93 7.67 -25.77 -14.46
CA ALA A 93 8.74 -25.04 -13.78
C ALA A 93 9.76 -26.08 -13.27
N GLU A 94 10.69 -26.46 -14.13
CA GLU A 94 12.01 -26.94 -13.72
C GLU A 94 13.03 -25.87 -14.08
N GLY A 95 13.69 -25.35 -13.06
CA GLY A 95 14.65 -24.25 -13.07
C GLY A 95 14.87 -23.76 -11.65
#